data_AF-A0A7X3XT36-F1
#
_entry.id   AF-A0A7X3XT36-F1
#
_cell.length_a   1.000
_cell.length_b   1.000
_cell.length_c   1.000
_cell.angle_alpha   90.00
_cell.angle_beta   90.00
_cell.angle_gamma   90.00
#
_symmetry.space_group_name_H-M   'P 1'
#
loop_
_entity.id
_entity.type
_entity.pdbx_description
1 polymer ?
#
loop_
_entity_poly.entity_id
_entity_poly.type
_entity_poly.pdbx_seq_one_letter_code
_entity_poly.pdbx_strand_id
1 'polypeptide(L)' 'MDADCPRGCVEVREGAGGDAVVAASPYPRPIPGVPVERNLSGISFAVANVTGVLARVLEGVQGRVTPDRCAAMLGAHPAR' A
#
# COMPACT_ATOMS: atom_id res chain seq x y z
N MET A 1 4.52 7.04 2.18
CA MET A 1 4.82 6.91 0.73
C MET A 1 6.29 6.57 0.59
N ASP A 2 6.66 5.85 -0.45
CA ASP A 2 8.05 5.50 -0.72
C ASP A 2 8.27 5.40 -2.24
N ALA A 3 9.13 6.26 -2.79
CA ALA A 3 9.39 6.33 -4.23
C ALA A 3 10.16 5.11 -4.76
N ASP A 4 10.92 4.45 -3.90
CA ASP A 4 11.71 3.26 -4.24
C ASP A 4 10.87 1.98 -4.14
N CYS A 5 9.71 2.05 -3.50
CA CYS A 5 8.76 0.94 -3.44
C CYS A 5 8.16 0.66 -4.84
N PRO A 6 8.28 -0.56 -5.38
CA PRO A 6 7.64 -0.93 -6.64
C PRO A 6 6.12 -0.75 -6.56
N ARG A 7 5.49 -0.28 -7.64
CA ARG A 7 4.04 0.01 -7.68
C ARG A 7 3.15 -1.19 -7.28
N GLY A 8 3.58 -2.41 -7.58
CA GLY A 8 2.87 -3.64 -7.26
C GLY A 8 3.10 -4.17 -5.84
N CYS A 9 3.87 -3.44 -5.03
CA CYS A 9 4.27 -3.85 -3.69
C CYS A 9 3.71 -2.88 -2.63
N VAL A 10 3.58 -3.42 -1.43
CA VAL A 10 3.40 -2.66 -0.19
C VAL A 10 4.42 -3.16 0.81
N GLU A 11 4.91 -2.29 1.66
CA GLU A 11 5.79 -2.65 2.75
C GLU A 11 5.16 -2.19 4.05
N VAL A 12 5.08 -3.10 5.02
CA VAL A 12 4.62 -2.76 6.37
C VAL A 12 5.83 -2.54 7.25
N ARG A 13 5.83 -1.40 7.93
CA ARG A 13 6.89 -0.95 8.84
C ARG A 13 6.29 -0.63 10.19
N GLU A 14 7.11 -0.71 11.22
CA GLU A 14 6.75 -0.17 12.53
C GLU A 14 6.98 1.35 12.52
N GLY A 15 5.94 2.09 12.88
CA GLY A 15 5.97 3.54 13.04
C GLY A 15 6.60 3.95 14.36
N ALA A 16 6.96 5.23 14.48
CA ALA A 16 7.59 5.76 15.68
C ALA A 16 6.71 5.64 16.95
N GLY A 17 5.39 5.45 16.79
CA GLY A 17 4.44 5.23 17.88
C GLY A 17 4.10 3.76 18.12
N GLY A 18 4.80 2.81 17.49
CA GLY A 18 4.45 1.38 17.51
C GLY A 18 3.26 1.03 16.60
N ASP A 19 2.73 2.00 15.86
CA ASP A 19 1.67 1.82 14.89
C ASP A 19 2.19 1.20 13.58
N ALA A 20 1.36 0.41 12.91
CA ALA A 20 1.73 -0.13 11.60
C ALA A 20 1.65 0.97 10.52
N VAL A 21 2.79 1.24 9.88
CA VAL A 21 2.89 2.17 8.75
C VAL A 21 3.00 1.38 7.46
N VAL A 22 2.11 1.63 6.51
CA VAL A 22 2.17 1.01 5.17
C VAL A 22 2.82 1.97 4.18
N ALA A 23 3.99 1.58 3.67
CA ALA A 23 4.69 2.24 2.61
C ALA A 23 4.31 1.65 1.24
N ALA A 24 4.14 2.53 0.25
CA ALA A 24 3.82 2.17 -1.12
C ALA A 24 4.25 3.28 -2.09
N SER A 25 4.36 2.90 -3.36
CA SER A 25 4.74 3.80 -4.46
C SER A 25 3.82 5.02 -4.56
N PRO A 26 4.34 6.25 -4.65
CA PRO A 26 3.55 7.46 -4.84
C PRO A 26 3.15 7.66 -6.32
N TYR A 27 3.54 6.76 -7.22
CA TYR A 27 3.32 6.91 -8.65
C TYR A 27 2.04 6.20 -9.12
N PRO A 28 1.24 6.83 -10.00
CA PRO A 28 0.08 6.22 -10.62
C PRO A 28 0.47 5.14 -11.63
N ARG A 29 -0.52 4.61 -12.38
CA ARG A 29 -0.21 3.79 -13.56
C ARG A 29 0.66 4.59 -14.54
N PRO A 30 1.69 3.98 -15.14
CA PRO A 30 2.50 4.62 -16.17
C PRO A 30 1.64 5.13 -17.34
N ILE A 31 1.98 6.31 -17.85
CA ILE A 31 1.37 6.88 -19.05
C ILE A 31 2.36 6.63 -20.20
N PRO A 32 1.97 5.97 -21.30
CA PRO A 32 2.86 5.70 -22.42
C PRO A 32 3.56 6.97 -22.92
N GLY A 33 4.89 6.92 -23.03
CA GLY A 33 5.71 8.04 -23.51
C GLY A 33 5.97 9.16 -22.49
N VAL A 34 5.46 9.06 -21.25
CA VAL A 34 5.68 10.06 -20.20
C VAL A 34 6.66 9.51 -19.16
N PRO A 35 7.83 10.16 -18.95
CA PRO A 35 8.74 9.81 -17.85
C PRO A 35 8.03 9.90 -16.49
N VAL A 36 8.36 8.99 -15.57
CA VAL A 36 7.66 8.88 -14.27
C VAL A 36 7.82 10.14 -13.41
N GLU A 37 8.95 10.84 -13.55
CA GLU A 37 9.27 12.08 -12.85
C GLU A 37 8.40 13.26 -13.30
N ARG A 38 7.81 13.16 -14.50
CA ARG A 38 6.85 14.14 -15.04
C ARG A 38 5.40 13.73 -14.81
N ASN A 39 5.18 12.56 -14.22
CA ASN A 39 3.85 12.10 -13.88
C ASN A 39 3.41 12.74 -12.56
N LEU A 40 2.11 12.77 -12.31
CA LEU A 40 1.60 13.17 -11.01
C LEU A 40 2.09 12.16 -9.96
N SER A 41 2.42 12.64 -8.77
CA SER A 41 2.80 11.79 -7.65
C SER A 41 2.24 12.33 -6.35
N GLY A 42 1.99 11.45 -5.38
CA GLY A 42 1.52 11.87 -4.08
C GLY A 42 0.81 10.78 -3.29
N ILE A 43 0.32 11.18 -2.11
CA ILE A 43 -0.19 10.24 -1.11
C ILE A 43 -1.44 9.52 -1.57
N SER A 44 -2.28 10.18 -2.38
CA SER A 44 -3.46 9.57 -2.97
C SER A 44 -3.11 8.36 -3.83
N PHE A 45 -2.02 8.41 -4.60
CA PHE A 45 -1.59 7.26 -5.41
C PHE A 45 -0.96 6.17 -4.56
N ALA A 46 -0.22 6.51 -3.51
CA ALA A 46 0.27 5.51 -2.56
C ALA A 46 -0.90 4.75 -1.91
N VAL A 47 -1.94 5.46 -1.44
CA VAL A 47 -3.17 4.84 -0.92
C VAL A 47 -3.83 3.96 -2.00
N ALA A 48 -3.94 4.42 -3.25
CA ALA A 48 -4.51 3.62 -4.34
C ALA A 48 -3.70 2.36 -4.66
N ASN A 49 -2.37 2.41 -4.55
CA ASN A 49 -1.52 1.23 -4.73
C ASN A 49 -1.69 0.24 -3.56
N VAL A 50 -1.76 0.72 -2.31
CA VAL A 50 -2.06 -0.12 -1.14
C VAL A 50 -3.40 -0.82 -1.29
N THR A 51 -4.46 -0.08 -1.63
CA THR A 51 -5.81 -0.66 -1.76
C THR A 51 -5.89 -1.66 -2.91
N GLY A 52 -5.18 -1.43 -4.01
CA GLY A 52 -5.06 -2.37 -5.12
C GLY A 52 -4.44 -3.71 -4.70
N VAL A 53 -3.35 -3.68 -3.92
CA VAL A 53 -2.72 -4.90 -3.38
C VAL A 53 -3.64 -5.59 -2.38
N LEU A 54 -4.24 -4.83 -1.45
CA LEU A 54 -5.19 -5.38 -0.48
C LEU A 54 -6.38 -6.08 -1.17
N ALA A 55 -6.92 -5.49 -2.23
CA ALA A 55 -8.01 -6.10 -3.00
C ALA A 55 -7.63 -7.47 -3.59
N ARG A 56 -6.38 -7.63 -4.04
CA ARG A 56 -5.84 -8.91 -4.53
C ARG A 56 -5.67 -9.93 -3.41
N VAL A 57 -5.21 -9.49 -2.24
CA VAL A 57 -5.09 -10.36 -1.04
C VAL A 57 -6.46 -10.80 -0.52
N LEU A 58 -7.47 -9.96 -0.68
CA LEU A 58 -8.85 -10.24 -0.27
C LEU A 58 -9.63 -11.07 -1.29
N GLU A 59 -9.06 -11.38 -2.46
CA GLU A 59 -9.72 -12.19 -3.48
C GLU A 59 -10.07 -13.59 -2.92
N GLY A 60 -11.35 -13.96 -2.94
CA GLY A 60 -11.84 -15.22 -2.39
C GLY A 60 -12.00 -15.28 -0.86
N VAL A 61 -11.66 -14.21 -0.14
CA VAL A 61 -11.87 -14.12 1.31
C VAL A 61 -13.36 -13.91 1.59
N GLN A 62 -13.94 -14.79 2.41
CA GLN A 62 -15.35 -14.68 2.83
C GLN A 62 -15.50 -14.10 4.25
N GLY A 63 -16.66 -13.49 4.49
CA GLY A 63 -17.02 -12.89 5.78
C GLY A 63 -16.55 -11.43 5.94
N ARG A 64 -16.69 -10.91 7.17
CA ARG A 64 -16.32 -9.53 7.49
C ARG A 64 -14.79 -9.39 7.55
N VAL A 65 -14.28 -8.31 6.95
CA VAL A 65 -12.88 -7.89 7.04
C VAL A 65 -12.83 -6.67 7.95
N THR A 66 -11.98 -6.71 8.96
CA THR A 66 -11.74 -5.60 9.90
C THR A 66 -10.38 -4.94 9.60
N PRO A 67 -10.15 -3.69 10.05
CA PRO A 67 -8.85 -3.05 9.91
C PRO A 67 -7.68 -3.89 10.43
N ASP A 68 -7.81 -4.50 11.62
CA ASP A 68 -6.76 -5.37 12.20
C ASP A 68 -6.49 -6.60 11.33
N ARG A 69 -7.55 -7.18 10.74
CA ARG A 69 -7.43 -8.31 9.82
C ARG A 69 -6.73 -7.88 8.52
N CYS A 70 -7.06 -6.71 7.97
CA CYS A 70 -6.34 -6.14 6.82
C CYS A 70 -4.86 -5.92 7.14
N ALA A 71 -4.57 -5.34 8.31
CA ALA A 71 -3.21 -5.08 8.76
C ALA A 71 -2.41 -6.40 8.87
N ALA A 72 -2.97 -7.42 9.53
CA ALA A 72 -2.37 -8.74 9.62
C ALA A 72 -2.14 -9.40 8.24
N MET A 73 -3.09 -9.27 7.31
CA MET A 73 -2.96 -9.81 5.95
C MET A 73 -1.86 -9.13 5.13
N LEU A 74 -1.52 -7.88 5.45
CA LEU A 74 -0.40 -7.15 4.83
C LEU A 74 0.93 -7.43 5.55
N GLY A 75 0.94 -8.26 6.59
CA GLY A 75 2.14 -8.56 7.39
C GLY A 75 2.39 -7.59 8.54
N ALA A 76 1.42 -6.74 8.90
CA ALA A 76 1.48 -5.94 10.12
C ALA A 76 1.19 -6.81 11.34
N HIS A 77 2.04 -6.75 12.35
CA HIS A 77 1.68 -7.27 13.66
C HIS A 77 0.92 -6.19 14.44
N PRO A 78 -0.10 -6.57 15.24
CA PRO A 78 -0.72 -5.62 16.14
C PRO A 78 0.34 -5.04 17.09
N ALA A 79 0.27 -3.73 17.32
CA ALA A 79 1.05 -3.07 18.35
C ALA A 79 0.85 -3.82 19.68
N ARG A 80 1.95 -4.15 20.37
CA ARG A 80 1.92 -4.85 21.66
C ARG A 80 1.36 -3.97 22.77
#